data_AF-A0A6P8ZHT0-F1
#
_entry.id   AF-A0A6P8ZHT0-F1
#
_cell.length_a   1.000
_cell.length_b   1.000
_cell.length_c   1.000
_cell.angle_alpha   90.00
_cell.angle_beta   90.00
_cell.angle_gamma   90.00
#
_symmetry.space_group_name_H-M   'P 1'
#
loop_
_entity.id
_entity.type
_entity.pdbx_description
1 polymer ?
#
loop_
_entity_poly.entity_id
_entity_poly.type
_entity_poly.pdbx_seq_one_letter_code
_entity_poly.pdbx_strand_id
1 'polypeptide(L)'
;MTRISVLNTRVPLEEYPFPSVTLCPFHQILKNPALALLRANVNLSSSRAANATPDDAMYLRMMSALQNFRYPQFSADWGKLDVEALESLGSMDAREFLVKVFPPCQIIFKSCRWLNVVVDCCTIFDLQETHNGLCYAFNSCTSRAFKDKECAPRNGSSEKGGGLMVITHFTMPTEVVDTSVVSAFSVRTTPFLRVQRHARGIPSVWSGPVGLLQVVVGNPFEVPQPVGGFFIREDVSISRIEASLSVQLAEPDIAYLPWEARNCMFLDEQPLSIARPYTQQTCIEDCRLQLIWERCGCTPHYFSRSPDQGGVGAYEKSCNATGMQCIFENKSTLRRTNSVPVKNKRELDGLRLLDNDTGYDCTCPSECQILMYRTEITNLGTFKGSPVYDDNDTATTIFVRQRNMEARNIVYLKSLHRTFSEFVADLGNIAALFLGVSILSVFEFGFVSVSCLKTLYEGLKASKI
;
A
#
# COMPACT_ATOMS: atom_id res chain seq x y z
N MET A 1 29.26 -2.86 -3.39
CA MET A 1 28.57 -1.70 -2.78
C MET A 1 27.98 -0.87 -3.92
N THR A 2 26.86 -0.17 -3.74
CA THR A 2 26.22 0.63 -4.82
C THR A 2 26.35 2.12 -4.52
N ARG A 3 26.49 2.97 -5.55
CA ARG A 3 26.50 4.43 -5.44
C ARG A 3 25.22 5.00 -6.06
N ILE A 4 24.70 6.08 -5.49
CA ILE A 4 23.59 6.84 -6.06
C ILE A 4 24.13 8.18 -6.56
N SER A 5 23.77 8.56 -7.78
CA SER A 5 24.11 9.84 -8.40
C SER A 5 22.87 10.49 -8.99
N VAL A 6 22.87 11.82 -9.16
CA VAL A 6 21.78 12.53 -9.85
C VAL A 6 22.05 12.45 -11.35
N LEU A 7 21.14 11.83 -12.10
CA LEU A 7 21.21 11.71 -13.55
C LEU A 7 20.61 12.94 -14.23
N ASN A 8 19.41 13.34 -13.78
CA ASN A 8 18.69 14.50 -14.32
C ASN A 8 17.87 15.17 -13.21
N THR A 9 17.72 16.49 -13.29
CA THR A 9 16.89 17.30 -12.37
C THR A 9 15.56 17.74 -12.99
N ARG A 10 15.26 17.25 -14.19
CA ARG A 10 13.99 17.42 -14.89
C ARG A 10 13.53 16.10 -15.49
N VAL A 11 12.28 15.75 -15.24
CA VAL A 11 11.66 14.53 -15.75
C VAL A 11 10.55 14.91 -16.73
N PRO A 12 10.55 14.38 -17.97
CA PRO A 12 9.37 14.43 -18.85
C PRO A 12 8.26 13.59 -18.22
N LEU A 13 7.11 14.21 -17.94
CA LEU A 13 6.02 13.55 -17.21
C LEU A 13 5.35 12.46 -18.05
N GLU A 14 5.49 12.54 -19.37
CA GLU A 14 4.91 11.62 -20.35
C GLU A 14 5.60 10.25 -20.36
N GLU A 15 6.83 10.15 -19.85
CA GLU A 15 7.60 8.89 -19.79
C GLU A 15 7.29 8.08 -18.53
N TYR A 16 6.66 8.69 -17.53
CA TYR A 16 6.40 8.08 -16.24
C TYR A 16 4.90 8.04 -15.94
N PRO A 17 4.44 7.07 -15.15
CA PRO A 17 3.04 6.97 -14.84
C PRO A 17 2.56 8.19 -14.04
N PHE A 18 1.29 8.53 -14.19
CA PHE A 18 0.59 9.42 -13.27
C PHE A 18 0.40 8.67 -11.94
N PRO A 19 0.50 9.32 -10.76
CA PRO A 19 0.34 8.62 -9.50
C PRO A 19 -1.02 7.94 -9.37
N SER A 20 -1.10 6.89 -8.58
CA SER A 20 -2.39 6.35 -8.17
C SER A 20 -3.08 7.37 -7.24
N VAL A 21 -4.39 7.53 -7.40
CA VAL A 21 -5.21 8.38 -6.53
C VAL A 21 -6.31 7.52 -5.92
N THR A 22 -6.18 7.23 -4.64
CA THR A 22 -7.11 6.39 -3.90
C THR A 22 -7.98 7.24 -2.99
N LEU A 23 -9.29 7.08 -3.11
CA LEU A 23 -10.31 7.76 -2.32
C LEU A 23 -11.00 6.75 -1.42
N CYS A 24 -10.80 6.91 -0.12
CA CYS A 24 -11.27 6.03 0.92
C CYS A 24 -12.30 6.77 1.79
N PRO A 25 -13.60 6.44 1.68
CA PRO A 25 -14.58 7.00 2.58
C PRO A 25 -14.30 6.49 4.01
N PHE A 26 -14.35 7.38 5.01
CA PHE A 26 -14.06 6.99 6.39
C PHE A 26 -15.02 5.91 6.87
N HIS A 27 -16.31 6.12 6.62
CA HIS A 27 -17.34 5.13 6.83
C HIS A 27 -17.51 4.27 5.58
N GLN A 28 -17.55 2.96 5.77
CA GLN A 28 -17.55 2.00 4.67
C GLN A 28 -18.83 1.19 4.59
N ILE A 29 -19.76 1.39 5.53
CA ILE A 29 -20.99 0.61 5.61
C ILE A 29 -22.20 1.54 5.49
N LEU A 30 -23.00 1.30 4.45
CA LEU A 30 -24.35 1.85 4.35
C LEU A 30 -25.26 1.11 5.33
N LYS A 31 -25.82 1.82 6.32
CA LYS A 31 -26.60 1.27 7.43
C LYS A 31 -27.82 0.49 6.96
N ASN A 32 -28.65 1.05 6.08
CA ASN A 32 -29.90 0.40 5.67
C ASN A 32 -29.69 -0.91 4.89
N PRO A 33 -28.84 -0.93 3.84
CA PRO A 33 -28.47 -2.18 3.18
C PRO A 33 -27.86 -3.20 4.14
N ALA A 34 -26.99 -2.75 5.04
CA ALA A 34 -26.35 -3.62 6.02
C ALA A 34 -27.33 -4.20 7.05
N LEU A 35 -28.24 -3.39 7.58
CA LEU A 35 -29.31 -3.86 8.49
C LEU A 35 -30.22 -4.87 7.80
N ALA A 36 -30.58 -4.65 6.54
CA ALA A 36 -31.40 -5.58 5.77
C ALA A 36 -30.71 -6.94 5.62
N LEU A 37 -29.41 -6.94 5.27
CA LEU A 37 -28.61 -8.17 5.13
C LEU A 37 -28.38 -8.88 6.47
N LEU A 38 -28.10 -8.13 7.54
CA LEU A 38 -27.91 -8.70 8.87
C LEU A 38 -29.21 -9.33 9.39
N ARG A 39 -30.36 -8.65 9.27
CA ARG A 39 -31.66 -9.20 9.67
C ARG A 39 -32.05 -10.45 8.89
N ALA A 40 -31.63 -10.56 7.64
CA ALA A 40 -31.91 -11.73 6.80
C ALA A 40 -31.05 -12.95 7.16
N ASN A 41 -29.81 -12.73 7.61
CA ASN A 41 -28.81 -13.79 7.74
C ASN A 41 -28.38 -14.10 9.19
N VAL A 42 -28.74 -13.24 10.16
CA VAL A 42 -28.34 -13.37 11.57
C VAL A 42 -29.58 -13.57 12.44
N ASN A 43 -29.72 -14.78 12.97
CA ASN A 43 -30.75 -15.15 13.93
C ASN A 43 -30.27 -14.86 15.35
N LEU A 44 -30.61 -13.70 15.89
CA LEU A 44 -30.38 -13.38 17.29
C LEU A 44 -31.55 -13.95 18.10
N SER A 45 -31.28 -14.89 18.99
CA SER A 45 -32.33 -15.46 19.82
C SER A 45 -32.78 -14.39 20.81
N SER A 46 -34.07 -14.03 20.76
CA SER A 46 -34.64 -12.96 21.57
C SER A 46 -34.56 -13.32 23.06
N SER A 47 -33.45 -12.98 23.71
CA SER A 47 -33.30 -13.05 25.16
C SER A 47 -33.97 -11.82 25.79
N ARG A 48 -35.27 -11.99 26.06
CA ARG A 48 -36.09 -11.30 27.08
C ARG A 48 -35.98 -9.77 27.16
N ALA A 49 -36.80 -9.08 26.36
CA ALA A 49 -37.64 -7.99 26.86
C ALA A 49 -38.72 -7.65 25.83
N ALA A 50 -39.97 -8.00 26.12
CA ALA A 50 -41.14 -7.76 25.27
C ALA A 50 -41.53 -6.28 25.08
N ASN A 51 -40.61 -5.33 25.26
CA ASN A 51 -40.85 -3.88 25.12
C ASN A 51 -39.59 -3.03 24.83
N ALA A 52 -38.44 -3.64 24.54
CA ALA A 52 -37.30 -2.87 24.07
C ALA A 52 -37.27 -2.93 22.53
N THR A 53 -36.74 -1.89 21.89
CA THR A 53 -36.24 -1.88 20.51
C THR A 53 -34.73 -2.16 20.58
N PRO A 54 -34.28 -3.42 20.76
CA PRO A 54 -32.95 -3.74 21.27
C PRO A 54 -32.09 -4.50 20.24
N ASP A 55 -32.63 -4.91 19.08
CA ASP A 55 -31.93 -5.68 18.06
C ASP A 55 -31.06 -4.77 17.18
N ASP A 56 -31.55 -3.57 16.88
CA ASP A 56 -30.82 -2.57 16.07
C ASP A 56 -29.52 -2.13 16.73
N ALA A 57 -29.47 -2.07 18.07
CA ALA A 57 -28.27 -1.68 18.81
C ALA A 57 -27.14 -2.72 18.65
N MET A 58 -27.48 -4.01 18.64
CA MET A 58 -26.50 -5.08 18.45
C MET A 58 -26.02 -5.15 17.00
N TYR A 59 -26.92 -5.03 16.02
CA TYR A 59 -26.51 -4.92 14.62
C TYR A 59 -25.61 -3.70 14.37
N LEU A 60 -25.88 -2.56 15.02
CA LEU A 60 -25.01 -1.38 14.95
C LEU A 60 -23.63 -1.64 15.54
N ARG A 61 -23.53 -2.37 16.66
CA ARG A 61 -22.22 -2.79 17.21
C ARG A 61 -21.48 -3.73 16.27
N MET A 62 -22.16 -4.71 15.68
CA MET A 62 -21.58 -5.62 14.69
C MET A 62 -21.03 -4.85 13.48
N MET A 63 -21.81 -3.94 12.92
CA MET A 63 -21.38 -3.09 11.80
C MET A 63 -20.20 -2.20 12.17
N SER A 64 -20.23 -1.56 13.35
CA SER A 64 -19.12 -0.74 13.85
C SER A 64 -17.84 -1.57 14.04
N ALA A 65 -17.96 -2.77 14.61
CA ALA A 65 -16.84 -3.67 14.81
C ALA A 65 -16.23 -4.10 13.48
N LEU A 66 -17.04 -4.50 12.49
CA LEU A 66 -16.58 -4.84 11.14
C LEU A 66 -15.93 -3.64 10.44
N GLN A 67 -16.56 -2.47 10.46
CA GLN A 67 -16.05 -1.26 9.82
C GLN A 67 -14.68 -0.86 10.39
N ASN A 68 -14.47 -1.00 11.71
CA ASN A 68 -13.26 -0.57 12.39
C ASN A 68 -12.20 -1.68 12.51
N PHE A 69 -12.47 -2.88 12.00
CA PHE A 69 -11.52 -4.00 12.05
C PHE A 69 -10.42 -3.85 10.99
N ARG A 70 -9.57 -2.83 11.18
CA ARG A 70 -8.52 -2.37 10.27
C ARG A 70 -7.15 -2.50 10.93
N TYR A 71 -6.12 -2.75 10.14
CA TYR A 71 -4.74 -2.65 10.63
C TYR A 71 -4.38 -1.18 10.93
N PRO A 72 -3.57 -0.84 11.96
CA PRO A 72 -3.00 -1.71 13.01
C PRO A 72 -3.87 -1.91 14.23
N GLN A 73 -5.07 -1.34 14.26
CA GLN A 73 -5.84 -1.24 15.49
C GLN A 73 -6.58 -2.53 15.83
N PHE A 74 -7.10 -3.24 14.82
CA PHE A 74 -7.97 -4.41 14.97
C PHE A 74 -8.99 -4.17 16.10
N SER A 75 -9.94 -3.25 15.84
CA SER A 75 -10.75 -2.50 16.82
C SER A 75 -11.01 -3.17 18.18
N ALA A 76 -10.89 -2.39 19.26
CA ALA A 76 -11.34 -2.80 20.59
C ALA A 76 -12.86 -3.10 20.65
N ASP A 77 -13.65 -2.56 19.71
CA ASP A 77 -15.08 -2.86 19.59
C ASP A 77 -15.34 -4.34 19.30
N TRP A 78 -14.39 -5.03 18.66
CA TRP A 78 -14.50 -6.47 18.43
C TRP A 78 -14.61 -7.26 19.74
N GLY A 79 -13.84 -6.87 20.76
CA GLY A 79 -13.90 -7.47 22.10
C GLY A 79 -15.14 -7.07 22.91
N LYS A 80 -16.00 -6.18 22.40
CA LYS A 80 -17.28 -5.79 23.04
C LYS A 80 -18.48 -6.56 22.47
N LEU A 81 -18.26 -7.44 21.49
CA LEU A 81 -19.30 -8.31 20.94
C LEU A 81 -19.48 -9.53 21.85
N ASP A 82 -20.72 -9.84 22.19
CA ASP A 82 -21.05 -11.02 22.97
C ASP A 82 -20.86 -12.30 22.12
N VAL A 83 -20.73 -13.45 22.78
CA VAL A 83 -20.47 -14.75 22.12
C VAL A 83 -21.54 -15.08 21.06
N GLU A 84 -22.82 -14.83 21.36
CA GLU A 84 -23.93 -15.04 20.41
C GLU A 84 -23.80 -14.16 19.15
N ALA A 85 -23.32 -12.92 19.31
CA ALA A 85 -23.07 -12.02 18.20
C ALA A 85 -21.89 -12.50 17.32
N LEU A 86 -20.85 -13.05 17.94
CA LEU A 86 -19.69 -13.62 17.22
C LEU A 86 -20.04 -14.92 16.52
N GLU A 87 -20.80 -15.82 17.15
CA GLU A 87 -21.23 -17.09 16.54
C GLU A 87 -22.12 -16.85 15.32
N SER A 88 -23.08 -15.94 15.43
CA SER A 88 -23.97 -15.60 14.32
C SER A 88 -23.24 -14.92 13.14
N LEU A 89 -22.35 -13.96 13.40
CA LEU A 89 -21.47 -13.40 12.37
C LEU A 89 -20.50 -14.43 11.79
N GLY A 90 -20.15 -15.47 12.55
CA GLY A 90 -19.27 -16.55 12.14
C GLY A 90 -19.81 -17.38 10.95
N SER A 91 -21.11 -17.34 10.71
CA SER A 91 -21.77 -18.01 9.58
C SER A 91 -21.70 -17.23 8.25
N MET A 92 -21.32 -15.95 8.30
CA MET A 92 -21.29 -15.06 7.13
C MET A 92 -19.86 -14.83 6.63
N ASP A 93 -19.70 -14.64 5.31
CA ASP A 93 -18.46 -14.09 4.76
C ASP A 93 -18.44 -12.57 4.95
N ALA A 94 -17.59 -12.10 5.87
CA ALA A 94 -17.42 -10.69 6.16
C ALA A 94 -16.95 -9.87 4.94
N ARG A 95 -16.16 -10.47 4.03
CA ARG A 95 -15.68 -9.80 2.82
C ARG A 95 -16.84 -9.55 1.87
N GLU A 96 -17.64 -10.58 1.57
CA GLU A 96 -18.79 -10.44 0.68
C GLU A 96 -19.83 -9.46 1.25
N PHE A 97 -20.07 -9.54 2.55
CA PHE A 97 -20.94 -8.59 3.25
C PHE A 97 -20.44 -7.15 3.07
N LEU A 98 -19.17 -6.87 3.36
CA LEU A 98 -18.60 -5.53 3.26
C LEU A 98 -18.61 -4.99 1.83
N VAL A 99 -18.36 -5.82 0.82
CA VAL A 99 -18.46 -5.42 -0.60
C VAL A 99 -19.90 -5.04 -0.96
N LYS A 100 -20.91 -5.76 -0.46
CA LYS A 100 -22.33 -5.48 -0.74
C LYS A 100 -22.86 -4.21 -0.08
N VAL A 101 -22.34 -3.85 1.09
CA VAL A 101 -22.78 -2.68 1.88
C VAL A 101 -21.89 -1.47 1.68
N PHE A 102 -20.80 -1.61 0.93
CA PHE A 102 -19.90 -0.52 0.59
C PHE A 102 -20.61 0.50 -0.30
N PRO A 103 -20.39 1.82 -0.10
CA PRO A 103 -20.98 2.82 -0.97
C PRO A 103 -20.63 2.58 -2.45
N PRO A 104 -21.63 2.43 -3.33
CA PRO A 104 -21.39 2.31 -4.76
C PRO A 104 -20.79 3.62 -5.31
N CYS A 105 -20.05 3.50 -6.40
CA CYS A 105 -19.32 4.59 -7.02
C CYS A 105 -20.19 5.85 -7.25
N GLN A 106 -21.43 5.67 -7.71
CA GLN A 106 -22.35 6.79 -8.02
C GLN A 106 -22.75 7.61 -6.79
N ILE A 107 -22.66 7.04 -5.59
CA ILE A 107 -22.94 7.78 -4.34
C ILE A 107 -21.74 8.62 -3.94
N ILE A 108 -20.51 8.18 -4.23
CA ILE A 108 -19.29 8.90 -3.87
C ILE A 108 -18.99 10.00 -4.89
N PHE A 109 -19.12 9.68 -6.17
CA PHE A 109 -18.65 10.51 -7.25
C PHE A 109 -19.78 11.25 -7.96
N LYS A 110 -19.64 12.58 -8.07
CA LYS A 110 -20.54 13.43 -8.86
C LYS A 110 -20.07 13.55 -10.31
N SER A 111 -18.78 13.85 -10.52
CA SER A 111 -18.18 13.93 -11.85
C SER A 111 -16.67 13.85 -11.81
N CYS A 112 -16.06 13.38 -12.90
CA CYS A 112 -14.61 13.27 -13.04
C CYS A 112 -14.14 13.90 -14.35
N ARG A 113 -12.92 14.45 -14.31
CA ARG A 113 -12.19 14.85 -15.51
C ARG A 113 -10.78 14.31 -15.46
N TRP A 114 -10.33 13.72 -16.55
CA TRP A 114 -8.96 13.28 -16.74
C TRP A 114 -8.38 14.06 -17.91
N LEU A 115 -7.27 14.78 -17.67
CA LEU A 115 -6.64 15.67 -18.67
C LEU A 115 -7.66 16.64 -19.31
N ASN A 116 -8.48 17.28 -18.47
CA ASN A 116 -9.59 18.16 -18.85
C ASN A 116 -10.73 17.52 -19.67
N VAL A 117 -10.68 16.21 -19.98
CA VAL A 117 -11.76 15.48 -20.63
C VAL A 117 -12.72 14.95 -19.58
N VAL A 118 -14.02 15.21 -19.74
CA VAL A 118 -15.05 14.64 -18.88
C VAL A 118 -15.13 13.13 -19.11
N VAL A 119 -15.01 12.36 -18.04
CA VAL A 119 -15.01 10.89 -18.07
C VAL A 119 -15.94 10.36 -16.98
N ASP A 120 -16.49 9.17 -17.20
CA ASP A 120 -17.28 8.50 -16.17
C ASP A 120 -16.34 8.01 -15.04
N CYS A 121 -16.55 8.53 -13.83
CA CYS A 121 -15.77 8.14 -12.65
C CYS A 121 -15.76 6.63 -12.44
N CYS A 122 -16.89 5.95 -12.64
CA CYS A 122 -17.03 4.53 -12.36
C CYS A 122 -16.34 3.63 -13.38
N THR A 123 -15.81 4.20 -14.47
CA THR A 123 -15.00 3.49 -15.47
C THR A 123 -13.51 3.64 -15.24
N ILE A 124 -13.07 4.69 -14.54
CA ILE A 124 -11.65 5.00 -14.34
C ILE A 124 -11.16 4.70 -12.92
N PHE A 125 -12.09 4.56 -11.97
CA PHE A 125 -11.82 4.16 -10.59
C PHE A 125 -12.21 2.70 -10.38
N ASP A 126 -11.26 1.90 -9.92
CA ASP A 126 -11.45 0.49 -9.59
C ASP A 126 -11.60 0.32 -8.07
N LEU A 127 -12.34 -0.72 -7.67
CA LEU A 127 -12.41 -1.10 -6.26
C LEU A 127 -11.02 -1.55 -5.78
N GLN A 128 -10.53 -0.91 -4.73
CA GLN A 128 -9.22 -1.10 -4.15
C GLN A 128 -9.35 -1.68 -2.74
N GLU A 129 -8.60 -2.74 -2.50
CA GLU A 129 -8.41 -3.34 -1.19
C GLU A 129 -7.23 -2.65 -0.50
N THR A 130 -7.44 -2.23 0.74
CA THR A 130 -6.43 -1.52 1.53
C THR A 130 -6.48 -2.02 2.96
N HIS A 131 -5.46 -1.69 3.76
CA HIS A 131 -5.49 -2.04 5.17
C HIS A 131 -6.53 -1.26 6.00
N ASN A 132 -7.09 -0.20 5.41
CA ASN A 132 -8.23 0.54 5.94
C ASN A 132 -9.57 -0.06 5.51
N GLY A 133 -9.62 -1.12 4.72
CA GLY A 133 -10.85 -1.64 4.11
C GLY A 133 -10.96 -1.27 2.64
N LEU A 134 -12.18 -1.06 2.16
CA LEU A 134 -12.46 -0.83 0.74
C LEU A 134 -12.39 0.65 0.37
N CYS A 135 -11.82 0.92 -0.80
CA CYS A 135 -11.67 2.26 -1.38
C CYS A 135 -11.87 2.22 -2.91
N TYR A 136 -11.86 3.37 -3.55
CA TYR A 136 -11.78 3.48 -5.01
C TYR A 136 -10.43 4.07 -5.42
N ALA A 137 -9.72 3.41 -6.34
CA ALA A 137 -8.41 3.87 -6.81
C ALA A 137 -8.41 4.12 -8.32
N PHE A 138 -7.96 5.31 -8.69
CA PHE A 138 -7.60 5.65 -10.06
C PHE A 138 -6.14 5.27 -10.29
N ASN A 139 -5.86 4.64 -11.45
CA ASN A 139 -4.52 4.30 -11.90
C ASN A 139 -3.72 3.40 -10.94
N SER A 140 -4.38 2.44 -10.30
CA SER A 140 -3.75 1.48 -9.38
C SER A 140 -3.66 0.08 -10.03
N CYS A 141 -2.45 -0.43 -10.11
CA CYS A 141 -2.15 -1.80 -10.57
C CYS A 141 -2.36 -2.86 -9.50
N THR A 142 -2.62 -2.45 -8.26
CA THR A 142 -2.92 -3.35 -7.14
C THR A 142 -4.41 -3.41 -6.83
N SER A 143 -5.26 -2.78 -7.66
CA SER A 143 -6.70 -2.82 -7.53
C SER A 143 -7.26 -4.19 -7.89
N ARG A 144 -8.51 -4.47 -7.49
CA ARG A 144 -9.14 -5.77 -7.72
C ARG A 144 -9.27 -6.10 -9.22
N ALA A 145 -9.34 -5.09 -10.08
CA ALA A 145 -9.42 -5.27 -11.54
C ALA A 145 -8.11 -5.78 -12.16
N PHE A 146 -6.96 -5.40 -11.58
CA PHE A 146 -5.62 -5.67 -12.11
C PHE A 146 -4.81 -6.66 -11.28
N LYS A 147 -5.38 -7.18 -10.18
CA LYS A 147 -4.72 -8.13 -9.29
C LYS A 147 -4.09 -9.32 -10.00
N ASP A 148 -4.77 -9.84 -11.03
CA ASP A 148 -4.35 -11.01 -11.80
C ASP A 148 -4.00 -10.69 -13.26
N LYS A 149 -3.92 -9.40 -13.62
CA LYS A 149 -3.72 -8.95 -15.00
C LYS A 149 -2.48 -8.07 -15.08
N GLU A 150 -1.88 -8.03 -16.25
CA GLU A 150 -0.87 -7.01 -16.54
C GLU A 150 -1.52 -5.62 -16.46
N CYS A 151 -0.83 -4.69 -15.82
CA CYS A 151 -1.29 -3.33 -15.63
C CYS A 151 -0.37 -2.38 -16.39
N ALA A 152 -0.98 -1.51 -17.19
CA ALA A 152 -0.29 -0.39 -17.84
C ALA A 152 -0.90 0.92 -17.29
N PRO A 153 -0.29 1.52 -16.25
CA PRO A 153 -0.80 2.77 -15.70
C PRO A 153 -0.71 3.90 -16.73
N ARG A 154 -1.70 4.79 -16.70
CA ARG A 154 -1.75 6.01 -17.51
C ARG A 154 -0.58 6.91 -17.15
N ASN A 155 0.09 7.48 -18.16
CA ASN A 155 1.19 8.40 -17.97
C ASN A 155 0.75 9.81 -17.59
N GLY A 156 1.69 10.55 -17.04
CA GLY A 156 1.54 11.97 -16.76
C GLY A 156 1.41 12.81 -18.02
N SER A 157 1.06 14.08 -17.83
CA SER A 157 1.05 15.08 -18.90
C SER A 157 1.54 16.42 -18.38
N SER A 158 2.39 17.07 -19.17
CA SER A 158 2.87 18.44 -18.93
C SER A 158 1.90 19.53 -19.43
N GLU A 159 0.76 19.17 -20.04
CA GLU A 159 -0.20 20.16 -20.55
C GLU A 159 -0.81 21.02 -19.42
N LYS A 160 -1.10 22.30 -19.73
CA LYS A 160 -1.72 23.22 -18.77
C LYS A 160 -3.14 22.75 -18.45
N GLY A 161 -3.37 22.45 -17.16
CA GLY A 161 -4.63 21.85 -16.70
C GLY A 161 -4.68 20.32 -16.80
N GLY A 162 -3.57 19.68 -17.19
CA GLY A 162 -3.41 18.23 -17.09
C GLY A 162 -3.47 17.75 -15.64
N GLY A 163 -4.19 16.66 -15.41
CA GLY A 163 -4.37 16.03 -14.11
C GLY A 163 -5.72 15.33 -13.97
N LEU A 164 -5.99 14.86 -12.76
CA LEU A 164 -7.26 14.26 -12.37
C LEU A 164 -8.06 15.26 -11.54
N MET A 165 -9.25 15.62 -12.00
CA MET A 165 -10.25 16.35 -11.22
C MET A 165 -11.37 15.40 -10.84
N VAL A 166 -11.68 15.35 -9.55
CA VAL A 166 -12.77 14.56 -8.98
C VAL A 166 -13.68 15.48 -8.21
N ILE A 167 -14.96 15.46 -8.52
CA ILE A 167 -15.99 16.11 -7.72
C ILE A 167 -16.78 15.03 -7.01
N THR A 168 -16.77 15.06 -5.69
CA THR A 168 -17.47 14.07 -4.84
C THR A 168 -18.72 14.67 -4.23
N HIS A 169 -19.74 13.83 -4.00
CA HIS A 169 -20.87 14.20 -3.15
C HIS A 169 -20.38 14.21 -1.70
N PHE A 170 -20.47 15.36 -1.03
CA PHE A 170 -20.01 15.47 0.36
C PHE A 170 -21.05 14.89 1.34
N THR A 171 -22.33 14.89 0.97
CA THR A 171 -23.37 14.20 1.74
C THR A 171 -23.23 12.69 1.58
N MET A 172 -22.39 12.08 2.41
CA MET A 172 -22.57 10.67 2.75
C MET A 172 -24.03 10.49 3.21
N PRO A 173 -24.75 9.46 2.74
CA PRO A 173 -26.16 9.30 3.12
C PRO A 173 -26.29 9.36 4.64
N THR A 174 -27.36 9.99 5.13
CA THR A 174 -27.68 10.14 6.58
C THR A 174 -27.83 8.80 7.32
N GLU A 175 -27.73 7.70 6.58
CA GLU A 175 -27.87 6.32 6.97
C GLU A 175 -26.52 5.61 6.91
N VAL A 176 -25.45 6.26 7.33
CA VAL A 176 -24.15 5.63 7.50
C VAL A 176 -23.97 5.29 8.98
N VAL A 177 -23.32 4.17 9.30
CA VAL A 177 -23.10 3.77 10.69
C VAL A 177 -22.12 4.74 11.34
N ASP A 178 -22.64 5.61 12.20
CA ASP A 178 -21.83 6.51 13.02
C ASP A 178 -21.24 5.72 14.19
N THR A 179 -19.90 5.57 14.18
CA THR A 179 -19.15 4.86 15.20
C THR A 179 -19.00 5.66 16.50
N SER A 180 -19.43 6.94 16.53
CA SER A 180 -19.32 7.81 17.70
C SER A 180 -20.38 7.55 18.79
N VAL A 181 -21.39 6.70 18.52
CA VAL A 181 -22.57 6.54 19.40
C VAL A 181 -22.59 5.20 20.13
N VAL A 182 -21.47 4.81 20.75
CA VAL A 182 -21.48 3.76 21.78
C VAL A 182 -21.04 4.34 23.13
N SER A 183 -21.64 5.47 23.51
CA SER A 183 -21.91 5.79 24.91
C SER A 183 -23.05 6.80 25.02
N ALA A 184 -24.03 6.42 25.86
CA ALA A 184 -25.12 7.22 26.43
C ALA A 184 -26.35 7.57 25.57
N PHE A 185 -27.37 6.71 25.66
CA PHE A 185 -28.75 7.05 26.07
C PHE A 185 -29.30 8.45 25.68
N SER A 186 -30.08 8.54 24.60
CA SER A 186 -31.36 9.28 24.52
C SER A 186 -31.88 9.32 23.08
N VAL A 187 -33.14 8.92 22.93
CA VAL A 187 -33.96 8.84 21.72
C VAL A 187 -34.34 10.24 21.21
N ARG A 188 -34.31 10.47 19.89
CA ARG A 188 -35.47 10.89 19.07
C ARG A 188 -35.11 11.14 17.61
N THR A 189 -35.99 10.62 16.77
CA THR A 189 -36.10 10.61 15.33
C THR A 189 -36.05 11.98 14.62
N THR A 190 -35.45 11.96 13.42
CA THR A 190 -35.61 12.88 12.25
C THR A 190 -34.66 14.10 12.14
N PRO A 191 -34.55 14.77 10.97
CA PRO A 191 -33.31 14.91 10.22
C PRO A 191 -32.77 16.35 10.32
N PHE A 192 -31.46 16.54 10.21
CA PHE A 192 -30.76 17.82 10.36
C PHE A 192 -30.88 18.46 11.76
N LEU A 193 -29.81 18.36 12.53
CA LEU A 193 -29.48 19.41 13.49
C LEU A 193 -27.97 19.67 13.49
N ARG A 194 -27.59 20.77 12.83
CA ARG A 194 -26.32 21.46 13.05
C ARG A 194 -26.31 21.92 14.51
N VAL A 195 -25.63 21.17 15.39
CA VAL A 195 -25.35 21.65 16.75
C VAL A 195 -23.97 22.31 16.74
N GLN A 196 -23.98 23.61 16.52
CA GLN A 196 -22.87 24.46 16.92
C GLN A 196 -23.07 24.79 18.41
N ARG A 197 -22.23 24.26 19.31
CA ARG A 197 -21.63 24.97 20.47
C ARG A 197 -20.93 24.04 21.46
N HIS A 198 -19.62 24.31 21.61
CA HIS A 198 -18.85 24.39 22.85
C HIS A 198 -19.48 23.78 24.13
N ALA A 199 -18.99 22.60 24.53
CA ALA A 199 -19.00 22.17 25.93
C ALA A 199 -17.56 22.01 26.41
N ARG A 200 -17.19 22.81 27.42
CA ARG A 200 -15.90 22.77 28.11
C ARG A 200 -15.77 21.47 28.90
N GLY A 201 -14.61 20.81 28.84
CA GLY A 201 -14.15 19.95 29.94
C GLY A 201 -14.08 18.43 29.71
N ILE A 202 -14.06 17.93 28.48
CA ILE A 202 -13.75 16.51 28.21
C ILE A 202 -12.50 16.46 27.31
N PRO A 203 -11.42 15.73 27.69
CA PRO A 203 -10.27 15.53 26.81
C PRO A 203 -10.73 14.78 25.56
N SER A 204 -10.63 15.44 24.41
CA SER A 204 -10.93 14.93 23.08
C SER A 204 -10.00 13.77 22.74
N VAL A 205 -10.44 12.54 22.98
CA VAL A 205 -9.84 11.33 22.42
C VAL A 205 -10.93 10.66 21.59
N TRP A 206 -11.04 11.16 20.35
CA TRP A 206 -11.74 10.59 19.19
C TRP A 206 -13.27 10.56 19.21
N SER A 207 -13.89 11.75 19.17
CA SER A 207 -15.06 11.97 18.31
C SER A 207 -14.55 12.06 16.87
N GLY A 208 -14.71 11.00 16.07
CA GLY A 208 -14.37 11.05 14.64
C GLY A 208 -15.23 12.12 13.94
N PRO A 209 -14.68 12.97 13.06
CA PRO A 209 -15.48 13.94 12.33
C PRO A 209 -16.42 13.21 11.36
N VAL A 210 -17.70 13.54 11.40
CA VAL A 210 -18.68 13.15 10.37
C VAL A 210 -18.16 13.67 9.01
N GLY A 211 -18.27 12.85 7.95
CA GLY A 211 -18.00 13.26 6.57
C GLY A 211 -16.56 13.16 6.04
N LEU A 212 -15.60 12.56 6.75
CA LEU A 212 -14.22 12.53 6.24
C LEU A 212 -14.02 11.61 5.02
N LEU A 213 -13.42 12.17 3.96
CA LEU A 213 -12.90 11.43 2.83
C LEU A 213 -11.36 11.44 2.91
N GLN A 214 -10.75 10.25 2.93
CA GLN A 214 -9.29 10.14 2.90
C GLN A 214 -8.80 9.99 1.45
N VAL A 215 -7.82 10.80 1.08
CA VAL A 215 -7.16 10.75 -0.23
C VAL A 215 -5.73 10.30 -0.06
N VAL A 216 -5.36 9.21 -0.72
CA VAL A 216 -3.99 8.70 -0.76
C VAL A 216 -3.48 8.83 -2.19
N VAL A 217 -2.35 9.51 -2.37
CA VAL A 217 -1.68 9.64 -3.66
C VAL A 217 -0.35 8.93 -3.57
N GLY A 218 -0.10 7.96 -4.46
CA GLY A 218 1.01 7.03 -4.31
C GLY A 218 1.51 6.42 -5.61
N ASN A 219 2.40 5.43 -5.46
CA ASN A 219 2.92 4.66 -6.57
C ASN A 219 1.82 3.74 -7.15
N PRO A 220 1.56 3.75 -8.47
CA PRO A 220 0.61 2.85 -9.13
C PRO A 220 0.84 1.36 -8.87
N PHE A 221 2.08 0.95 -8.64
CA PHE A 221 2.47 -0.44 -8.44
C PHE A 221 2.44 -0.89 -6.97
N GLU A 222 2.05 0.00 -6.05
CA GLU A 222 2.05 -0.26 -4.62
C GLU A 222 0.62 -0.30 -4.09
N VAL A 223 0.36 -1.15 -3.09
CA VAL A 223 -0.90 -1.11 -2.33
C VAL A 223 -0.95 0.20 -1.53
N PRO A 224 -2.03 1.00 -1.64
CA PRO A 224 -2.08 2.30 -0.98
C PRO A 224 -2.12 2.16 0.54
N GLN A 225 -1.20 2.86 1.19
CA GLN A 225 -1.13 2.94 2.65
C GLN A 225 -1.89 4.18 3.16
N PRO A 226 -2.78 4.05 4.15
CA PRO A 226 -3.50 5.14 4.78
C PRO A 226 -2.69 5.88 5.85
N VAL A 227 -1.49 5.45 6.24
CA VAL A 227 -0.63 6.27 7.12
C VAL A 227 -0.15 7.54 6.40
N GLY A 228 -0.13 7.54 5.06
CA GLY A 228 0.28 8.66 4.22
C GLY A 228 -0.84 9.49 3.58
N GLY A 229 -2.11 9.24 3.94
CA GLY A 229 -3.26 9.90 3.30
C GLY A 229 -3.66 11.24 3.93
N PHE A 230 -4.27 12.12 3.12
CA PHE A 230 -4.87 13.39 3.56
C PHE A 230 -6.35 13.20 3.85
N PHE A 231 -6.85 13.74 4.96
CA PHE A 231 -8.29 13.80 5.23
C PHE A 231 -8.86 15.13 4.72
N ILE A 232 -9.85 15.05 3.85
CA ILE A 232 -10.61 16.21 3.39
C ILE A 232 -11.85 16.36 4.27
N ARG A 233 -12.09 17.60 4.70
CA ARG A 233 -13.16 18.00 5.61
C ARG A 233 -14.33 18.62 4.84
N GLU A 234 -15.50 18.64 5.48
CA GLU A 234 -16.76 19.19 4.94
C GLU A 234 -16.70 20.66 4.55
N ASP A 235 -15.84 21.44 5.20
CA ASP A 235 -15.70 22.88 5.00
C ASP A 235 -14.77 23.24 3.82
N VAL A 236 -14.15 22.24 3.18
CA VAL A 236 -13.23 22.43 2.07
C VAL A 236 -13.96 22.23 0.74
N SER A 237 -14.10 23.31 -0.01
CA SER A 237 -14.71 23.28 -1.34
C SER A 237 -13.76 22.72 -2.40
N ILE A 238 -12.47 23.06 -2.33
CA ILE A 238 -11.46 22.66 -3.31
C ILE A 238 -10.16 22.26 -2.62
N SER A 239 -9.73 21.02 -2.81
CA SER A 239 -8.42 20.51 -2.40
C SER A 239 -7.55 20.30 -3.62
N ARG A 240 -6.42 21.00 -3.69
CA ARG A 240 -5.43 20.86 -4.75
C ARG A 240 -4.23 20.08 -4.23
N ILE A 241 -3.90 18.99 -4.90
CA ILE A 241 -2.79 18.10 -4.56
C ILE A 241 -1.76 18.14 -5.69
N GLU A 242 -0.55 18.54 -5.34
CA GLU A 242 0.60 18.66 -6.21
C GLU A 242 1.53 17.47 -6.00
N ALA A 243 1.67 16.59 -6.99
CA ALA A 243 2.59 15.47 -6.94
C ALA A 243 3.90 15.81 -7.68
N SER A 244 5.02 15.81 -6.95
CA SER A 244 6.37 15.90 -7.51
C SER A 244 6.96 14.49 -7.65
N LEU A 245 7.56 14.19 -8.79
CA LEU A 245 8.01 12.85 -9.15
C LEU A 245 9.49 12.66 -8.80
N SER A 246 9.82 11.62 -8.04
CA SER A 246 11.20 11.21 -7.76
C SER A 246 11.40 9.79 -8.27
N VAL A 247 12.38 9.61 -9.15
CA VAL A 247 12.67 8.30 -9.78
C VAL A 247 14.09 7.90 -9.45
N GLN A 248 14.30 6.65 -9.09
CA GLN A 248 15.63 6.04 -9.03
C GLN A 248 15.68 4.88 -10.02
N LEU A 249 16.61 4.95 -10.97
CA LEU A 249 16.88 3.91 -11.95
C LEU A 249 18.08 3.08 -11.49
N ALA A 250 18.10 1.80 -11.89
CA ALA A 250 19.27 0.94 -11.77
C ALA A 250 19.97 0.84 -13.13
N GLU A 251 21.30 0.75 -13.12
CA GLU A 251 22.06 0.42 -14.32
C GLU A 251 21.67 -0.96 -14.87
N PRO A 252 21.67 -1.16 -16.20
CA PRO A 252 21.28 -2.43 -16.82
C PRO A 252 22.08 -3.64 -16.31
N ASP A 253 23.37 -3.44 -16.01
CA ASP A 253 24.27 -4.50 -15.56
C ASP A 253 23.85 -5.11 -14.20
N ILE A 254 23.08 -4.36 -13.39
CA ILE A 254 22.54 -4.82 -12.11
C ILE A 254 21.45 -5.89 -12.32
N ALA A 255 20.77 -5.88 -13.46
CA ALA A 255 19.72 -6.83 -13.77
C ALA A 255 20.24 -8.27 -13.92
N TYR A 256 21.48 -8.46 -14.37
CA TYR A 256 22.08 -9.79 -14.56
C TYR A 256 22.53 -10.46 -13.25
N LEU A 257 22.60 -9.72 -12.14
CA LEU A 257 22.99 -10.27 -10.84
C LEU A 257 21.76 -10.84 -10.11
N PRO A 258 21.89 -11.98 -9.41
CA PRO A 258 20.80 -12.50 -8.58
C PRO A 258 20.44 -11.50 -7.47
N TRP A 259 19.16 -11.45 -7.08
CA TRP A 259 18.63 -10.45 -6.15
C TRP A 259 19.36 -10.47 -4.80
N GLU A 260 19.84 -11.62 -4.34
CA GLU A 260 20.63 -11.79 -3.10
C GLU A 260 21.96 -11.04 -3.16
N ALA A 261 22.61 -11.02 -4.34
CA ALA A 261 23.89 -10.37 -4.54
C ALA A 261 23.73 -8.84 -4.65
N ARG A 262 22.68 -8.37 -5.34
CA ARG A 262 22.40 -6.94 -5.51
C ARG A 262 21.58 -6.31 -4.37
N ASN A 263 20.96 -7.13 -3.52
CA ASN A 263 20.10 -6.75 -2.40
C ASN A 263 18.96 -5.79 -2.82
N CYS A 264 18.38 -6.02 -4.00
CA CYS A 264 17.18 -5.36 -4.50
C CYS A 264 16.44 -6.27 -5.50
N MET A 265 15.14 -6.03 -5.69
CA MET A 265 14.30 -6.77 -6.65
C MET A 265 13.67 -5.84 -7.68
N PHE A 266 13.44 -6.34 -8.89
CA PHE A 266 12.68 -5.65 -9.94
C PHE A 266 11.18 -5.98 -9.84
N LEU A 267 10.34 -5.15 -10.47
CA LEU A 267 8.88 -5.23 -10.39
C LEU A 267 8.35 -6.63 -10.81
N ASP A 268 8.98 -7.27 -11.80
CA ASP A 268 8.44 -8.48 -12.44
C ASP A 268 9.09 -9.79 -11.94
N GLU A 269 10.00 -9.72 -10.96
CA GLU A 269 10.82 -10.88 -10.56
C GLU A 269 10.13 -11.84 -9.61
N GLN A 270 9.32 -11.31 -8.69
CA GLN A 270 8.61 -12.11 -7.72
C GLN A 270 7.14 -11.67 -7.65
N PRO A 271 6.21 -12.47 -8.18
CA PRO A 271 4.80 -12.23 -7.95
C PRO A 271 4.47 -12.34 -6.45
N LEU A 272 3.66 -11.41 -5.93
CA LEU A 272 3.17 -11.42 -4.55
C LEU A 272 1.74 -11.96 -4.51
N SER A 273 1.30 -12.53 -3.38
CA SER A 273 -0.04 -13.12 -3.30
C SER A 273 -1.17 -12.09 -3.41
N ILE A 274 -0.88 -10.82 -3.15
CA ILE A 274 -1.84 -9.71 -3.17
C ILE A 274 -1.73 -8.80 -4.39
N ALA A 275 -0.64 -8.86 -5.14
CA ALA A 275 -0.42 -8.04 -6.33
C ALA A 275 0.66 -8.67 -7.22
N ARG A 276 0.51 -8.58 -8.55
CA ARG A 276 1.56 -9.00 -9.48
C ARG A 276 2.87 -8.22 -9.33
N PRO A 277 2.88 -6.87 -9.34
CA PRO A 277 4.14 -6.12 -9.28
C PRO A 277 4.77 -6.17 -7.88
N TYR A 278 6.06 -6.49 -7.83
CA TYR A 278 6.84 -6.43 -6.60
C TYR A 278 7.13 -4.99 -6.21
N THR A 279 6.74 -4.62 -4.99
CA THR A 279 7.25 -3.44 -4.28
C THR A 279 7.60 -3.85 -2.86
N GLN A 280 8.57 -3.18 -2.25
CA GLN A 280 9.02 -3.53 -0.90
C GLN A 280 7.87 -3.44 0.09
N GLN A 281 7.05 -2.40 -0.04
CA GLN A 281 5.90 -2.16 0.82
C GLN A 281 4.83 -3.24 0.62
N THR A 282 4.51 -3.61 -0.62
CA THR A 282 3.55 -4.69 -0.89
C THR A 282 4.08 -6.05 -0.43
N CYS A 283 5.39 -6.30 -0.49
CA CYS A 283 6.01 -7.51 0.07
C CYS A 283 5.83 -7.59 1.60
N ILE A 284 5.99 -6.47 2.31
CA ILE A 284 5.79 -6.42 3.77
C ILE A 284 4.32 -6.73 4.10
N GLU A 285 3.38 -6.22 3.30
CA GLU A 285 1.95 -6.53 3.47
C GLU A 285 1.62 -7.99 3.16
N ASP A 286 2.20 -8.56 2.09
CA ASP A 286 2.00 -9.98 1.75
C ASP A 286 2.56 -10.91 2.84
N CYS A 287 3.76 -10.60 3.33
CA CYS A 287 4.41 -11.30 4.45
C CYS A 287 3.54 -11.25 5.72
N ARG A 288 2.94 -10.10 6.02
CA ARG A 288 2.02 -9.94 7.14
C ARG A 288 0.77 -10.79 6.97
N LEU A 289 0.20 -10.84 5.77
CA LEU A 289 -0.96 -11.69 5.48
C LEU A 289 -0.61 -13.18 5.56
N GLN A 290 0.61 -13.55 5.18
CA GLN A 290 1.11 -14.90 5.40
C GLN A 290 1.17 -15.25 6.89
N LEU A 291 1.67 -14.36 7.75
CA LEU A 291 1.67 -14.57 9.19
C LEU A 291 0.26 -14.72 9.77
N ILE A 292 -0.70 -13.90 9.32
CA ILE A 292 -2.11 -14.02 9.72
C ILE A 292 -2.66 -15.39 9.31
N TRP A 293 -2.34 -15.83 8.10
CA TRP A 293 -2.74 -17.13 7.60
C TRP A 293 -2.14 -18.29 8.41
N GLU A 294 -0.84 -18.27 8.69
CA GLU A 294 -0.16 -19.31 9.47
C GLU A 294 -0.71 -19.40 10.90
N ARG A 295 -1.13 -18.27 11.47
CA ARG A 295 -1.65 -18.23 12.85
C ARG A 295 -3.14 -18.53 12.97
N CYS A 296 -3.95 -18.00 12.05
CA CYS A 296 -5.41 -18.02 12.14
C CYS A 296 -6.11 -18.81 11.01
N GLY A 297 -5.37 -19.28 10.00
CA GLY A 297 -5.90 -20.10 8.90
C GLY A 297 -6.88 -19.40 7.97
N CYS A 298 -6.89 -18.07 7.95
CA CYS A 298 -7.78 -17.26 7.11
C CYS A 298 -7.15 -15.91 6.75
N THR A 299 -7.74 -15.21 5.78
CA THR A 299 -7.31 -13.87 5.36
C THR A 299 -8.33 -12.80 5.81
N PRO A 300 -7.89 -11.61 6.27
CA PRO A 300 -8.81 -10.55 6.64
C PRO A 300 -9.75 -10.14 5.50
N HIS A 301 -10.87 -9.51 5.85
CA HIS A 301 -11.92 -9.14 4.91
C HIS A 301 -11.47 -8.05 3.93
N TYR A 302 -10.45 -7.27 4.30
CA TYR A 302 -9.98 -6.11 3.56
C TYR A 302 -8.89 -6.42 2.51
N PHE A 303 -8.45 -7.68 2.41
CA PHE A 303 -7.56 -8.18 1.34
C PHE A 303 -8.06 -9.54 0.85
N SER A 304 -8.11 -9.74 -0.47
CA SER A 304 -8.21 -11.06 -1.12
C SER A 304 -6.81 -11.55 -1.56
N ARG A 305 -6.68 -12.81 -1.97
CA ARG A 305 -5.46 -13.33 -2.62
C ARG A 305 -5.72 -13.60 -4.09
N SER A 306 -4.68 -13.43 -4.92
CA SER A 306 -4.68 -13.85 -6.32
C SER A 306 -4.81 -15.38 -6.41
N PRO A 307 -5.75 -15.92 -7.20
CA PRO A 307 -5.91 -17.37 -7.35
C PRO A 307 -4.79 -18.05 -8.16
N ASP A 308 -4.04 -17.31 -8.98
CA ASP A 308 -3.21 -17.91 -10.05
C ASP A 308 -1.70 -17.97 -9.77
N GLN A 309 -1.19 -17.36 -8.68
CA GLN A 309 0.26 -17.19 -8.48
C GLN A 309 0.92 -18.08 -7.42
N GLY A 310 0.46 -19.33 -7.27
CA GLY A 310 1.25 -20.36 -6.60
C GLY A 310 0.47 -21.48 -5.93
N GLY A 311 0.35 -22.62 -6.61
CA GLY A 311 0.15 -23.94 -6.00
C GLY A 311 -1.19 -24.21 -5.32
N VAL A 312 -2.03 -25.02 -5.98
CA VAL A 312 -3.05 -25.88 -5.36
C VAL A 312 -4.01 -25.18 -4.36
N GLY A 313 -4.98 -24.44 -4.89
CA GLY A 313 -6.39 -24.54 -4.48
C GLY A 313 -6.83 -24.32 -3.02
N ALA A 314 -6.15 -23.57 -2.15
CA ALA A 314 -6.53 -23.55 -0.72
C ALA A 314 -6.55 -22.19 0.03
N TYR A 315 -6.35 -21.03 -0.62
CA TYR A 315 -6.10 -19.77 0.11
C TYR A 315 -7.14 -18.65 -0.07
N GLU A 316 -8.36 -18.98 -0.52
CA GLU A 316 -9.45 -18.00 -0.71
C GLU A 316 -10.28 -17.73 0.56
N LYS A 317 -10.02 -18.47 1.66
CA LYS A 317 -10.84 -18.38 2.87
C LYS A 317 -10.72 -17.00 3.55
N SER A 318 -11.76 -16.19 3.39
CA SER A 318 -12.01 -14.97 4.16
C SER A 318 -12.24 -15.35 5.63
N CYS A 319 -11.69 -14.55 6.55
CA CYS A 319 -11.94 -14.73 7.98
C CYS A 319 -13.41 -14.40 8.28
N ASN A 320 -14.12 -15.39 8.80
CA ASN A 320 -15.39 -15.15 9.49
C ASN A 320 -15.12 -14.54 10.88
N ALA A 321 -16.17 -14.32 11.67
CA ALA A 321 -16.02 -13.70 12.99
C ALA A 321 -15.05 -14.43 13.94
N THR A 322 -15.00 -15.77 13.90
CA THR A 322 -14.05 -16.53 14.73
C THR A 322 -12.60 -16.35 14.26
N GLY A 323 -12.37 -16.29 12.94
CA GLY A 323 -11.07 -15.93 12.38
C GLY A 323 -10.63 -14.50 12.75
N MET A 324 -11.57 -13.54 12.71
CA MET A 324 -11.31 -12.16 13.16
C MET A 324 -11.02 -12.09 14.66
N GLN A 325 -11.69 -12.91 15.47
CA GLN A 325 -11.39 -13.06 16.90
C GLN A 325 -9.94 -13.55 17.12
N CYS A 326 -9.48 -14.53 16.35
CA CYS A 326 -8.08 -14.97 16.40
C CYS A 326 -7.09 -13.84 16.05
N ILE A 327 -7.39 -13.03 15.03
CA ILE A 327 -6.58 -11.87 14.65
C ILE A 327 -6.55 -10.84 15.79
N PHE A 328 -7.70 -10.58 16.41
CA PHE A 328 -7.82 -9.66 17.54
C PHE A 328 -6.97 -10.10 18.75
N GLU A 329 -7.00 -11.39 19.07
CA GLU A 329 -6.24 -11.98 20.18
C GLU A 329 -4.73 -11.93 19.91
N ASN A 330 -4.31 -12.13 18.66
CA ASN A 330 -2.89 -12.09 18.25
C ASN A 330 -2.41 -10.69 17.81
N LYS A 331 -3.19 -9.63 18.03
CA LYS A 331 -2.90 -8.28 17.49
C LYS A 331 -1.52 -7.73 17.88
N SER A 332 -1.01 -8.04 19.07
CA SER A 332 0.29 -7.57 19.56
C SER A 332 1.46 -8.16 18.76
N THR A 333 1.39 -9.45 18.42
CA THR A 333 2.36 -10.14 17.58
C THR A 333 2.23 -9.67 16.13
N LEU A 334 1.01 -9.59 15.61
CA LEU A 334 0.76 -9.15 14.24
C LEU A 334 1.23 -7.72 14.00
N ARG A 335 1.12 -6.81 14.98
CA ARG A 335 1.63 -5.42 14.86
C ARG A 335 3.16 -5.34 14.73
N ARG A 336 3.89 -6.36 15.19
CA ARG A 336 5.36 -6.38 15.24
C ARG A 336 5.96 -7.15 14.06
N THR A 337 5.60 -6.74 12.85
CA THR A 337 6.24 -7.21 11.61
C THR A 337 7.37 -6.25 11.24
N ASN A 338 8.61 -6.73 11.32
CA ASN A 338 9.80 -5.93 10.99
C ASN A 338 10.35 -6.37 9.63
N SER A 339 10.68 -5.42 8.75
CA SER A 339 11.49 -5.73 7.57
C SER A 339 12.95 -5.82 7.99
N VAL A 340 13.58 -6.99 7.83
CA VAL A 340 14.99 -7.17 8.18
C VAL A 340 15.82 -7.27 6.90
N PRO A 341 16.86 -6.42 6.71
CA PRO A 341 17.74 -6.54 5.56
C PRO A 341 18.54 -7.86 5.63
N VAL A 342 18.65 -8.55 4.48
CA VAL A 342 19.23 -9.91 4.35
C VAL A 342 20.61 -10.04 5.00
N LYS A 343 21.43 -8.97 4.95
CA LYS A 343 22.79 -8.97 5.51
C LYS A 343 22.84 -9.15 7.03
N ASN A 344 21.77 -8.80 7.75
CA ASN A 344 21.74 -8.88 9.21
C ASN A 344 21.13 -10.19 9.72
N LYS A 345 20.61 -11.07 8.85
CA LYS A 345 19.91 -12.29 9.28
C LYS A 345 20.85 -13.26 10.04
N ARG A 346 22.08 -13.43 9.55
CA ARG A 346 23.08 -14.34 10.17
C ARG A 346 23.69 -13.83 11.49
N GLU A 347 23.80 -12.52 11.67
CA GLU A 347 24.36 -11.91 12.88
C GLU A 347 23.29 -11.79 13.98
N LEU A 348 22.02 -11.61 13.58
CA LEU A 348 20.87 -11.51 14.46
C LEU A 348 20.40 -12.89 14.97
N ASP A 349 20.56 -13.96 14.18
CA ASP A 349 20.29 -15.34 14.63
C ASP A 349 21.18 -15.78 15.81
N GLY A 350 22.40 -15.23 15.94
CA GLY A 350 23.30 -15.50 17.07
C GLY A 350 22.94 -14.77 18.37
N LEU A 351 22.25 -13.62 18.28
CA LEU A 351 21.83 -12.81 19.43
C LEU A 351 20.44 -13.18 19.97
N ARG A 352 19.68 -13.98 19.21
CA ARG A 352 18.23 -14.22 19.41
C ARG A 352 17.84 -15.41 20.28
N LEU A 353 18.80 -16.20 20.73
CA LEU A 353 18.54 -17.30 21.67
C LEU A 353 18.22 -16.82 23.11
N LEU A 354 18.17 -15.51 23.35
CA LEU A 354 18.00 -14.91 24.68
C LEU A 354 16.72 -14.09 24.87
N ASP A 355 15.91 -13.86 23.84
CA ASP A 355 14.72 -13.00 23.96
C ASP A 355 13.45 -13.72 23.47
N ASN A 356 12.49 -13.88 24.39
CA ASN A 356 11.26 -14.67 24.18
C ASN A 356 10.14 -13.86 23.49
N ASP A 357 10.47 -12.71 22.89
CA ASP A 357 9.53 -11.71 22.39
C ASP A 357 9.89 -11.23 20.97
N THR A 358 10.07 -12.20 20.05
CA THR A 358 10.55 -11.96 18.69
C THR A 358 9.42 -11.54 17.75
N GLY A 359 9.55 -10.34 17.17
CA GLY A 359 8.73 -9.92 16.02
C GLY A 359 8.97 -10.81 14.79
N TYR A 360 8.04 -10.79 13.83
CA TYR A 360 8.16 -11.60 12.62
C TYR A 360 9.03 -10.88 11.58
N ASP A 361 10.07 -11.58 11.10
CA ASP A 361 11.06 -11.04 10.17
C ASP A 361 10.67 -11.29 8.71
N CYS A 362 10.28 -10.23 8.01
CA CYS A 362 10.01 -10.28 6.58
C CYS A 362 11.28 -10.06 5.76
N THR A 363 11.56 -10.94 4.80
CA THR A 363 12.69 -10.81 3.87
C THR A 363 12.22 -10.04 2.62
N CYS A 364 12.09 -8.72 2.75
CA CYS A 364 11.61 -7.84 1.68
C CYS A 364 12.71 -6.84 1.27
N PRO A 365 13.56 -7.17 0.27
CA PRO A 365 14.54 -6.23 -0.25
C PRO A 365 13.86 -5.02 -0.91
N SER A 366 14.54 -3.88 -0.95
CA SER A 366 14.02 -2.70 -1.66
C SER A 366 13.98 -2.94 -3.16
N GLU A 367 13.23 -2.12 -3.88
CA GLU A 367 13.19 -2.17 -5.34
C GLU A 367 14.53 -1.72 -5.94
N CYS A 368 14.91 -2.29 -7.08
CA CYS A 368 16.05 -1.81 -7.84
C CYS A 368 15.73 -0.48 -8.55
N GLN A 369 14.48 -0.34 -8.99
CA GLN A 369 13.94 0.90 -9.54
C GLN A 369 12.85 1.44 -8.61
N ILE A 370 13.03 2.65 -8.11
CA ILE A 370 12.13 3.25 -7.13
C ILE A 370 11.36 4.39 -7.80
N LEU A 371 10.04 4.35 -7.67
CA LEU A 371 9.13 5.39 -8.14
C LEU A 371 8.41 5.99 -6.93
N MET A 372 8.63 7.28 -6.66
CA MET A 372 8.08 7.96 -5.50
C MET A 372 7.41 9.28 -5.90
N TYR A 373 6.27 9.56 -5.25
CA TYR A 373 5.57 10.83 -5.40
C TYR A 373 5.60 11.59 -4.09
N ARG A 374 6.15 12.80 -4.12
CA ARG A 374 6.07 13.74 -3.01
C ARG A 374 4.89 14.66 -3.22
N THR A 375 3.94 14.63 -2.29
CA THR A 375 2.67 15.35 -2.42
C THR A 375 2.63 16.60 -1.54
N GLU A 376 2.16 17.71 -2.09
CA GLU A 376 1.85 18.95 -1.34
C GLU A 376 0.36 19.27 -1.52
N ILE A 377 -0.36 19.50 -0.42
CA ILE A 377 -1.79 19.82 -0.45
C ILE A 377 -2.03 21.30 -0.17
N THR A 378 -2.94 21.90 -0.93
CA THR A 378 -3.46 23.25 -0.69
C THR A 378 -4.98 23.18 -0.66
N ASN A 379 -5.57 23.48 0.50
CA ASN A 379 -7.02 23.53 0.67
C ASN A 379 -7.49 24.98 0.47
N LEU A 380 -8.45 25.16 -0.42
CA LEU A 380 -9.14 26.42 -0.67
C LEU A 380 -10.54 26.34 -0.05
N GLY A 381 -10.80 27.24 0.89
CA GLY A 381 -12.10 27.36 1.55
C GLY A 381 -13.22 27.74 0.58
N THR A 382 -14.47 27.66 1.05
CA THR A 382 -15.66 28.01 0.28
C THR A 382 -15.62 29.45 -0.22
N PHE A 383 -15.65 29.66 -1.54
CA PHE A 383 -15.91 30.97 -2.15
C PHE A 383 -17.42 31.19 -2.24
N LYS A 384 -17.98 32.07 -1.41
CA LYS A 384 -19.34 32.58 -1.62
C LYS A 384 -19.35 33.38 -2.95
N GLY A 385 -20.10 32.90 -3.95
CA GLY A 385 -20.34 33.63 -5.21
C GLY A 385 -19.67 33.10 -6.49
N SER A 386 -19.18 31.85 -6.51
CA SER A 386 -18.73 31.23 -7.78
C SER A 386 -19.92 30.70 -8.60
N PRO A 387 -20.03 30.96 -9.91
CA PRO A 387 -21.12 30.49 -10.77
C PRO A 387 -21.16 28.96 -10.99
N VAL A 388 -20.20 28.23 -10.39
CA VAL A 388 -20.11 26.76 -10.41
C VAL A 388 -20.71 26.14 -9.14
N TYR A 389 -21.11 26.95 -8.17
CA TYR A 389 -21.57 26.52 -6.85
C TYR A 389 -23.08 26.75 -6.72
N ASP A 390 -23.85 25.67 -6.72
CA ASP A 390 -25.25 25.71 -6.33
C ASP A 390 -25.30 25.70 -4.78
N ASP A 391 -25.96 26.68 -4.17
CA ASP A 391 -25.89 26.96 -2.71
C ASP A 391 -26.38 25.78 -1.83
N ASN A 392 -27.04 24.78 -2.44
CA ASN A 392 -27.56 23.59 -1.76
C ASN A 392 -26.71 22.32 -1.93
N ASP A 393 -25.68 22.33 -2.78
CA ASP A 393 -24.91 21.12 -3.09
C ASP A 393 -23.53 21.18 -2.43
N THR A 394 -23.39 20.54 -1.27
CA THR A 394 -22.09 20.34 -0.63
C THR A 394 -21.29 19.36 -1.48
N ALA A 395 -20.51 19.86 -2.43
CA ALA A 395 -19.62 19.08 -3.26
C ALA A 395 -18.18 19.51 -3.01
N THR A 396 -17.29 18.53 -2.88
CA THR A 396 -15.85 18.78 -2.72
C THR A 396 -15.15 18.45 -4.01
N THR A 397 -14.32 19.39 -4.47
CA THR A 397 -13.49 19.20 -5.66
C THR A 397 -12.07 18.85 -5.24
N ILE A 398 -11.58 17.70 -5.71
CA ILE A 398 -10.22 17.23 -5.50
C ILE A 398 -9.51 17.34 -6.84
N PHE A 399 -8.46 18.14 -6.90
CA PHE A 399 -7.65 18.32 -8.10
C PHE A 399 -6.24 17.81 -7.86
N VAL A 400 -5.91 16.66 -8.45
CA VAL A 400 -4.57 16.07 -8.38
C VAL A 400 -3.85 16.35 -9.69
N ARG A 401 -2.67 16.96 -9.62
CA ARG A 401 -1.82 17.17 -10.78
C ARG A 401 -0.36 16.85 -10.48
N GLN A 402 0.38 16.49 -11.52
CA GLN A 402 1.83 16.41 -11.42
C GLN A 402 2.45 17.79 -11.64
N ARG A 403 3.51 18.07 -10.89
CA ARG A 403 4.23 19.33 -11.00
C ARG A 403 5.11 19.28 -12.25
N ASN A 404 4.82 20.14 -13.22
CA ASN A 404 5.50 20.14 -14.52
C ASN A 404 6.91 20.77 -14.44
N MET A 405 7.94 20.08 -14.95
CA MET A 405 9.28 20.60 -15.29
C MET A 405 9.97 21.49 -14.23
N GLU A 406 9.75 21.25 -12.94
CA GLU A 406 10.44 21.95 -11.86
C GLU A 406 11.65 21.17 -11.33
N ALA A 407 12.62 21.85 -10.70
CA ALA A 407 13.85 21.28 -10.11
C ALA A 407 13.62 20.26 -8.97
N ARG A 408 12.37 19.86 -8.75
CA ARG A 408 11.94 18.86 -7.77
C ARG A 408 11.67 17.49 -8.40
N ASN A 409 11.59 17.41 -9.74
CA ASN A 409 11.46 16.13 -10.43
C ASN A 409 12.86 15.57 -10.71
N ILE A 410 13.37 14.72 -9.83
CA ILE A 410 14.77 14.28 -9.86
C ILE A 410 14.84 12.81 -10.28
N VAL A 411 15.73 12.50 -11.22
CA VAL A 411 16.14 11.14 -11.58
C VAL A 411 17.47 10.84 -10.94
N TYR A 412 17.50 9.80 -10.13
CA TYR A 412 18.69 9.22 -9.54
C TYR A 412 19.10 7.98 -10.35
N LEU A 413 20.40 7.76 -10.49
CA LEU A 413 20.96 6.54 -11.05
C LEU A 413 21.74 5.80 -9.96
N LYS A 414 21.35 4.55 -9.72
CA LYS A 414 22.02 3.60 -8.85
C LYS A 414 22.99 2.76 -9.68
N SER A 415 24.27 2.97 -9.45
CA SER A 415 25.37 2.28 -10.13
C SER A 415 26.16 1.38 -9.19
N LEU A 416 26.89 0.42 -9.75
CA LEU A 416 27.86 -0.34 -8.97
C LEU A 416 29.02 0.58 -8.56
N HIS A 417 29.42 0.52 -7.28
CA HIS A 417 30.52 1.34 -6.77
C HIS A 417 31.87 0.96 -7.40
N ARG A 418 32.00 -0.29 -7.86
CA ARG A 418 33.17 -0.78 -8.58
C ARG A 418 32.75 -1.90 -9.52
N THR A 419 32.98 -1.73 -10.80
CA THR A 419 32.82 -2.79 -11.80
C THR A 419 34.06 -3.71 -11.78
N PHE A 420 33.93 -4.93 -12.30
CA PHE A 420 35.08 -5.85 -12.41
C PHE A 420 36.18 -5.26 -13.30
N SER A 421 35.80 -4.56 -14.37
CA SER A 421 36.71 -3.84 -15.26
C SER A 421 37.50 -2.75 -14.53
N GLU A 422 36.85 -1.93 -13.69
CA GLU A 422 37.53 -0.90 -12.91
C GLU A 422 38.47 -1.51 -11.87
N PHE A 423 38.08 -2.63 -11.24
CA PHE A 423 38.96 -3.34 -10.31
C PHE A 423 40.23 -3.87 -11.00
N VAL A 424 40.08 -4.48 -12.19
CA VAL A 424 41.22 -4.97 -12.98
C VAL A 424 42.08 -3.79 -13.46
N ALA A 425 41.46 -2.68 -13.88
CA ALA A 425 42.17 -1.48 -14.26
C ALA A 425 42.98 -0.88 -13.09
N ASP A 426 42.39 -0.81 -11.88
CA ASP A 426 43.07 -0.35 -10.68
C ASP A 426 44.25 -1.24 -10.29
N LEU A 427 44.06 -2.57 -10.32
CA LEU A 427 45.15 -3.54 -10.11
C LEU A 427 46.26 -3.38 -11.16
N GLY A 428 45.88 -3.19 -12.42
CA GLY A 428 46.80 -2.94 -13.53
C GLY A 428 47.59 -1.65 -13.32
N ASN A 429 46.93 -0.58 -12.89
CA ASN A 429 47.57 0.71 -12.60
C ASN A 429 48.57 0.60 -11.44
N ILE A 430 48.21 -0.11 -10.37
CA ILE A 430 49.10 -0.35 -9.22
C ILE A 430 50.32 -1.18 -9.67
N ALA A 431 50.10 -2.26 -10.42
CA ALA A 431 51.18 -3.12 -10.93
C ALA A 431 52.12 -2.36 -11.88
N ALA A 432 51.57 -1.54 -12.78
CA ALA A 432 52.35 -0.72 -13.70
C ALA A 432 53.15 0.37 -12.95
N LEU A 433 52.57 1.01 -11.94
CA LEU A 433 53.23 2.09 -11.20
C LEU A 433 54.35 1.59 -10.28
N PHE A 434 54.13 0.51 -9.54
CA PHE A 434 55.08 0.04 -8.52
C PHE A 434 56.06 -1.00 -9.04
N LEU A 435 55.65 -1.85 -9.98
CA LEU A 435 56.48 -2.94 -10.49
C LEU A 435 56.94 -2.70 -11.93
N GLY A 436 56.35 -1.75 -12.66
CA GLY A 436 56.59 -1.58 -14.10
C GLY A 436 56.09 -2.75 -14.94
N VAL A 437 55.22 -3.60 -14.37
CA VAL A 437 54.76 -4.84 -15.00
C VAL A 437 53.44 -4.58 -15.73
N SER A 438 53.38 -5.02 -16.98
CA SER A 438 52.16 -5.02 -17.78
C SER A 438 51.66 -6.45 -18.02
N ILE A 439 50.46 -6.59 -18.59
CA ILE A 439 49.93 -7.91 -18.96
C ILE A 439 50.84 -8.63 -19.98
N LEU A 440 51.50 -7.87 -20.87
CA LEU A 440 52.47 -8.40 -21.82
C LEU A 440 53.71 -8.95 -21.10
N SER A 441 54.18 -8.26 -20.07
CA SER A 441 55.30 -8.70 -19.23
C SER A 441 55.01 -10.02 -18.52
N VAL A 442 53.74 -10.26 -18.14
CA VAL A 442 53.31 -11.55 -17.56
C VAL A 442 53.37 -12.67 -18.60
N PHE A 443 52.90 -12.42 -19.83
CA PHE A 443 52.99 -13.40 -20.92
C PHE A 443 54.45 -13.70 -21.30
N GLU A 444 55.30 -12.68 -21.37
CA GLU A 444 56.74 -12.85 -21.62
C GLU A 444 57.41 -13.67 -20.53
N PHE A 445 57.14 -13.36 -19.25
CA PHE A 445 57.67 -14.13 -18.13
C PHE A 445 57.23 -15.59 -18.17
N GLY A 446 55.95 -15.84 -18.49
CA GLY A 446 55.42 -17.19 -18.67
C GLY A 446 56.11 -17.95 -19.81
N PHE A 447 56.27 -17.31 -20.97
CA PHE A 447 56.94 -17.90 -22.13
C PHE A 447 58.40 -18.25 -21.85
N VAL A 448 59.14 -17.33 -21.21
CA VAL A 448 60.55 -17.56 -20.82
C VAL A 448 60.65 -18.67 -19.77
N SER A 449 59.77 -18.68 -18.77
CA SER A 449 59.76 -19.70 -17.71
C SER A 449 59.49 -21.10 -18.28
N VAL A 450 58.50 -21.23 -19.17
CA VAL A 450 58.19 -22.50 -19.85
C VAL A 450 59.35 -22.94 -20.75
N SER A 451 59.94 -22.02 -21.50
CA SER A 451 61.11 -22.32 -22.35
C SER A 451 62.30 -22.79 -21.52
N CYS A 452 62.59 -22.12 -20.40
CA CYS A 452 63.67 -22.50 -19.50
C CYS A 452 63.43 -23.87 -18.85
N LEU A 453 62.20 -24.14 -18.38
CA LEU A 453 61.80 -25.45 -17.85
C LEU A 453 61.95 -26.56 -18.88
N LYS A 454 61.60 -26.30 -20.15
CA LYS A 454 61.77 -27.26 -21.23
C LYS A 454 63.25 -27.58 -21.46
N THR A 455 64.11 -26.57 -21.51
CA THR A 455 65.56 -26.77 -21.67
C THR A 455 66.17 -27.52 -20.49
N LEU A 456 65.76 -27.21 -19.25
CA LEU A 456 66.18 -27.92 -18.04
C LEU A 456 65.71 -29.39 -18.05
N TYR A 457 64.47 -29.63 -18.48
CA TYR A 457 63.91 -30.97 -18.59
C TYR A 457 64.64 -31.81 -19.65
N GLU A 458 64.93 -31.23 -20.82
CA GLU A 458 65.70 -31.88 -21.88
C GLU A 458 67.14 -32.16 -21.44
N GLY A 459 67.78 -31.24 -20.72
CA GLY A 459 69.11 -31.44 -20.13
C GLY A 459 69.16 -32.56 -19.08
N LEU A 460 68.15 -32.64 -18.20
CA LEU A 460 68.01 -33.73 -17.22
C LEU A 460 67.69 -35.08 -17.87
N LYS A 461 67.01 -35.09 -19.01
CA LYS A 461 66.76 -36.30 -19.79
C LYS A 461 68.02 -36.78 -20.51
N ALA A 462 68.85 -35.86 -20.99
CA ALA A 462 70.14 -36.16 -21.61
C ALA A 462 71.20 -36.67 -20.61
N SER A 463 71.12 -36.29 -19.33
CA SER A 463 72.04 -36.79 -18.29
C SER A 463 71.65 -38.15 -17.68
N LYS A 464 70.52 -38.73 -18.11
CA LYS A 464 69.99 -40.03 -17.64
C LYS A 464 70.12 -41.16 -18.67
N ILE A 465 70.73 -40.88 -19.82
CA ILE A 465 71.21 -41.82 -20.83
C ILE A 465 72.73 -41.83 -20.72
#